data_AF-A0A0R1W8K2-F1
#
_entry.id   AF-A0A0R1W8K2-F1
#
_cell.length_a   1.000
_cell.length_b   1.000
_cell.length_c   1.000
_cell.angle_alpha   90.00
_cell.angle_beta   90.00
_cell.angle_gamma   90.00
#
_symmetry.space_group_name_H-M   'P 1'
#
loop_
_entity.id
_entity.type
_entity.pdbx_description
1 polymer ?
#
loop_
_entity_poly.entity_id
_entity_poly.type
_entity_poly.pdbx_seq_one_letter_code
_entity_poly.pdbx_strand_id
1 'polypeptide(L)'
;MDQVTVCNYGRQSTRRDCAGYYVCEQRAEAKQSVDISQYLDQKTKKQFYPQLWKTAQYKGGTYGLPFNTDTQVIFYNKKLFSDAGLKDADLPTTWSELEDVARKLDVKKGKTYSRVGFYPLWNLGADV
;
A
#
# COMPACT_ATOMS: atom_id res chain seq x y z
N MET A 1 19.67 6.19 -29.10
CA MET A 1 19.65 7.17 -27.99
C MET A 1 18.69 6.60 -26.96
N ASP A 2 19.23 5.82 -26.04
CA ASP A 2 18.44 5.02 -25.11
C ASP A 2 18.02 5.90 -23.94
N GLN A 3 16.73 6.22 -23.86
CA GLN A 3 16.19 7.01 -22.75
C GLN A 3 16.05 6.13 -21.51
N VAL A 4 16.96 6.32 -20.55
CA VAL A 4 16.81 5.85 -19.17
C VAL A 4 15.68 6.66 -18.52
N THR A 5 14.57 6.00 -18.20
CA THR A 5 13.40 6.63 -17.57
C THR A 5 13.30 6.21 -16.10
N VAL A 6 13.23 7.19 -15.20
CA VAL A 6 13.11 7.01 -13.75
C VAL A 6 11.61 7.02 -13.37
N CYS A 7 11.15 5.94 -12.75
CA CYS A 7 9.78 5.75 -12.29
C CYS A 7 9.40 6.77 -11.19
N ASN A 8 8.25 7.44 -11.33
CA ASN A 8 7.70 8.35 -10.33
C ASN A 8 6.20 8.04 -10.11
N TYR A 9 5.73 8.09 -8.86
CA TYR A 9 4.34 7.88 -8.47
C TYR A 9 3.70 9.24 -8.16
N GLY A 10 2.52 9.54 -8.74
CA GLY A 10 1.74 10.72 -8.31
C GLY A 10 0.76 11.34 -9.31
N ARG A 11 0.80 10.98 -10.59
CA ARG A 11 -0.30 11.23 -11.54
C ARG A 11 -0.41 10.02 -12.42
N GLN A 12 -1.63 9.62 -12.77
CA GLN A 12 -1.88 8.82 -13.96
C GLN A 12 -1.31 9.58 -15.17
N SER A 13 -0.03 9.40 -15.42
CA SER A 13 0.60 9.81 -16.64
C SER A 13 -0.01 8.91 -17.71
N THR A 14 -0.64 9.52 -18.72
CA THR A 14 -1.11 8.82 -19.92
C THR A 14 0.03 8.18 -20.72
N ARG A 15 1.28 8.33 -20.26
CA ARG A 15 2.41 7.59 -20.79
C ARG A 15 2.50 6.22 -20.12
N ARG A 16 2.51 5.18 -20.96
CA ARG A 16 2.70 3.76 -20.60
C ARG A 16 4.06 3.45 -19.92
N ASP A 17 4.88 4.47 -19.73
CA ASP A 17 6.31 4.35 -19.45
C ASP A 17 6.64 4.25 -17.94
N CYS A 18 5.64 4.38 -17.05
CA CYS A 18 5.84 4.30 -15.59
C CYS A 18 4.86 3.32 -14.93
N ALA A 19 5.39 2.48 -14.05
CA ALA A 19 4.67 1.47 -13.28
C ALA A 19 4.65 1.80 -11.79
N GLY A 20 3.57 1.45 -11.10
CA GLY A 20 3.57 1.37 -9.64
C GLY A 20 4.54 0.31 -9.13
N TYR A 21 5.08 0.53 -7.93
CA TYR A 21 6.06 -0.36 -7.28
C TYR A 21 5.51 -1.77 -7.00
N TYR A 22 4.19 -1.90 -6.81
CA TYR A 22 3.51 -3.17 -6.50
C TYR A 22 3.49 -4.20 -7.64
N VAL A 23 4.01 -3.84 -8.81
CA VAL A 23 3.95 -4.67 -10.02
C VAL A 23 5.30 -4.82 -10.71
N CYS A 24 6.43 -4.50 -10.05
CA CYS A 24 7.76 -4.62 -10.67
C CYS A 24 8.04 -6.05 -11.16
N GLU A 25 7.80 -7.06 -10.32
CA GLU A 25 7.92 -8.47 -10.71
C GLU A 25 6.93 -8.87 -11.81
N GLN A 26 5.64 -8.55 -11.63
CA GLN A 26 4.60 -8.91 -12.61
C GLN A 26 4.86 -8.28 -13.98
N ARG A 27 5.29 -7.01 -14.02
CA ARG A 27 5.64 -6.32 -15.27
C ARG A 27 6.92 -6.85 -15.88
N ALA A 28 7.92 -7.21 -15.06
CA ALA A 28 9.14 -7.82 -15.57
C ALA A 28 8.86 -9.19 -16.19
N GLU A 29 8.01 -10.01 -15.55
CA GLU A 29 7.52 -11.27 -16.09
C GLU A 29 6.74 -11.08 -17.41
N ALA A 30 5.84 -10.09 -17.45
CA ALA A 30 5.07 -9.74 -18.63
C ALA A 30 5.87 -8.99 -19.72
N LYS A 31 7.18 -8.76 -19.51
CA LYS A 31 8.08 -8.00 -20.40
C LYS A 31 7.62 -6.56 -20.67
N GLN A 32 6.99 -5.94 -19.68
CA GLN A 32 6.52 -4.56 -19.69
C GLN A 32 7.49 -3.58 -18.99
N SER A 33 8.60 -4.07 -18.44
CA SER A 33 9.67 -3.27 -17.84
C SER A 33 11.04 -3.74 -18.33
N VAL A 34 12.01 -2.83 -18.35
CA VAL A 34 13.39 -3.07 -18.78
C VAL A 34 14.29 -3.25 -17.55
N ASP A 35 15.26 -4.15 -17.65
CA ASP A 35 16.32 -4.28 -16.65
C ASP A 35 17.26 -3.05 -16.71
N ILE A 36 17.27 -2.28 -15.64
CA ILE A 36 18.08 -1.06 -15.50
C ILE A 36 19.39 -1.31 -14.75
N SER A 37 19.74 -2.56 -14.41
CA SER A 37 20.94 -2.88 -13.62
C SER A 37 22.24 -2.30 -14.19
N GLN A 38 22.35 -2.23 -15.53
CA GLN A 38 23.52 -1.65 -16.21
C GLN A 38 23.73 -0.15 -15.93
N TYR A 39 22.68 0.56 -15.50
CA TYR A 39 22.71 1.99 -15.21
C TYR A 39 22.93 2.29 -13.72
N LEU A 40 23.06 1.25 -12.89
CA LEU A 40 23.07 1.37 -11.44
C LEU A 40 24.43 0.95 -10.87
N ASP A 41 24.97 1.76 -9.97
CA ASP A 41 26.18 1.42 -9.24
C ASP A 41 25.86 0.85 -7.83
N GLN A 42 26.88 0.29 -7.18
CA GLN A 42 26.72 -0.23 -5.82
C GLN A 42 26.43 0.87 -4.79
N LYS A 43 26.73 2.14 -5.11
CA LYS A 43 26.49 3.27 -4.23
C LYS A 43 24.99 3.61 -4.20
N THR A 44 24.31 3.59 -5.35
CA THR A 44 22.87 3.78 -5.49
C THR A 44 22.12 2.73 -4.69
N LYS A 45 22.48 1.45 -4.80
CA LYS A 45 21.85 0.37 -4.02
C LYS A 45 21.91 0.62 -2.50
N LYS A 46 23.04 1.14 -2.00
CA LYS A 46 23.25 1.41 -0.56
C LYS A 46 22.45 2.59 -0.03
N GLN A 47 21.80 3.38 -0.89
CA GLN A 47 20.93 4.48 -0.46
C GLN A 47 19.54 4.01 -0.03
N PHE A 48 19.18 2.75 -0.31
CA PHE A 48 17.85 2.21 -0.03
C PHE A 48 17.88 1.14 1.07
N TYR A 49 16.77 1.02 1.81
CA TYR A 49 16.58 -0.12 2.71
C TYR A 49 16.61 -1.44 1.92
N PRO A 50 17.31 -2.48 2.40
CA PRO A 50 17.44 -3.75 1.66
C PRO A 50 16.10 -4.38 1.28
N GLN A 51 15.08 -4.23 2.14
CA GLN A 51 13.73 -4.73 1.92
C GLN A 51 13.06 -4.02 0.75
N LEU A 52 13.20 -2.69 0.67
CA LEU A 52 12.69 -1.90 -0.45
C LEU A 52 13.47 -2.19 -1.74
N TRP A 53 14.77 -2.43 -1.63
CA TRP A 53 15.56 -2.78 -2.80
C TRP A 53 15.19 -4.16 -3.38
N LYS A 54 14.87 -5.13 -2.52
CA LYS A 54 14.33 -6.44 -2.96
C LYS A 54 13.00 -6.28 -3.72
N THR A 55 12.23 -5.30 -3.27
CA THR A 55 11.11 -4.62 -3.95
C THR A 55 11.12 -4.64 -5.48
N ALA A 56 12.24 -4.15 -5.99
CA ALA A 56 12.40 -3.80 -7.39
C ALA A 56 13.16 -4.86 -8.20
N GLN A 57 13.49 -6.01 -7.59
CA GLN A 57 14.26 -7.07 -8.24
C GLN A 57 13.38 -8.18 -8.79
N TYR A 58 13.74 -8.67 -9.96
CA TYR A 58 13.14 -9.86 -10.57
C TYR A 58 14.21 -10.68 -11.28
N LYS A 59 14.29 -11.98 -10.99
CA LYS A 59 15.28 -12.93 -11.59
C LYS A 59 16.72 -12.39 -11.63
N GLY A 60 17.13 -11.64 -10.59
CA GLY A 60 18.48 -11.08 -10.46
C GLY A 60 18.70 -9.73 -11.14
N GLY A 61 17.76 -9.27 -11.97
CA GLY A 61 17.77 -7.91 -12.54
C GLY A 61 17.00 -6.91 -11.68
N THR A 62 17.23 -5.63 -11.92
CA THR A 62 16.58 -4.51 -11.23
C THR A 62 15.66 -3.80 -12.22
N TYR A 63 14.36 -3.74 -11.92
CA TYR A 63 13.31 -3.27 -12.84
C TYR A 63 12.59 -2.02 -12.31
N GLY A 64 13.17 -1.35 -11.32
CA GLY A 64 12.66 -0.12 -10.74
C GLY A 64 13.58 0.43 -9.67
N LEU A 65 13.29 1.64 -9.20
CA LEU A 65 13.94 2.25 -8.04
C LEU A 65 12.88 2.53 -6.97
N PRO A 66 13.15 2.20 -5.71
CA PRO A 66 12.27 2.63 -4.63
C PRO A 66 12.20 4.17 -4.61
N PHE A 67 10.98 4.72 -4.59
CA PHE A 67 10.78 6.16 -4.61
C PHE A 67 10.26 6.67 -3.26
N ASN A 68 9.20 6.03 -2.76
CA ASN A 68 8.63 6.26 -1.44
C ASN A 68 8.29 4.91 -0.79
N THR A 69 8.00 4.97 0.50
CA THR A 69 7.35 3.88 1.24
C THR A 69 6.24 4.49 2.05
N ASP A 70 5.13 3.75 2.16
CA ASP A 70 4.00 4.14 2.98
C ASP A 70 3.89 3.19 4.18
N THR A 71 3.28 3.68 5.26
CA THR A 71 3.02 2.89 6.46
C THR A 71 1.52 2.76 6.63
N GLN A 72 1.03 1.52 6.82
CA GLN A 72 -0.36 1.28 7.13
C GLN A 72 -0.66 1.73 8.57
N VAL A 73 -1.67 2.57 8.73
CA VAL A 73 -2.14 3.07 10.02
C VAL A 73 -3.66 3.05 10.08
N ILE A 74 -4.23 2.92 11.27
CA ILE A 74 -5.67 2.99 11.51
C ILE A 74 -6.01 4.40 12.00
N PHE A 75 -6.84 5.11 11.26
CA PHE A 75 -7.45 6.36 11.70
C PHE A 75 -8.84 6.09 12.29
N TYR A 76 -9.21 6.84 13.33
CA TYR A 76 -10.53 6.77 13.92
C TYR A 76 -11.16 8.15 14.06
N ASN A 77 -12.50 8.20 14.01
CA ASN A 77 -13.24 9.43 14.22
C ASN A 77 -13.58 9.58 15.71
N LYS A 78 -12.93 10.53 16.39
CA LYS A 78 -13.12 10.80 17.83
C LYS A 78 -14.56 11.07 18.22
N LYS A 79 -15.31 11.79 17.38
CA LYS A 79 -16.73 12.06 17.64
C LYS A 79 -17.54 10.77 17.62
N LEU A 80 -17.32 9.89 16.63
CA LEU A 80 -18.03 8.61 16.55
C LEU A 80 -17.67 7.66 17.70
N PHE A 81 -16.41 7.68 18.15
CA PHE A 81 -15.98 6.97 19.36
C PHE A 81 -16.76 7.48 20.58
N SER A 82 -16.77 8.79 20.81
CA SER A 82 -17.46 9.39 21.95
C SER A 82 -18.98 9.15 21.89
N ASP A 83 -19.60 9.27 20.72
CA ASP A 83 -21.04 9.01 20.53
C ASP A 83 -21.40 7.54 20.82
N ALA A 84 -20.44 6.61 20.66
CA ALA A 84 -20.57 5.19 21.01
C ALA A 84 -20.12 4.88 22.46
N GLY A 85 -19.80 5.89 23.26
CA GLY A 85 -19.34 5.73 24.65
C GLY A 85 -17.89 5.24 24.80
N LEU A 86 -17.11 5.25 23.73
CA LEU A 86 -15.70 4.86 23.71
C LEU A 86 -14.78 6.05 24.02
N LYS A 87 -13.64 5.76 24.64
CA LYS A 87 -12.60 6.72 25.01
C LYS A 87 -11.26 6.31 24.41
N ASP A 88 -10.25 7.16 24.54
CA ASP A 88 -8.90 6.85 24.05
C ASP A 88 -8.30 5.60 24.74
N ALA A 89 -8.74 5.28 25.96
CA ALA A 89 -8.36 4.04 26.66
C ALA A 89 -8.95 2.76 26.03
N ASP A 90 -9.98 2.90 25.19
CA ASP A 90 -10.62 1.79 24.46
C ASP A 90 -10.03 1.61 23.05
N LEU A 91 -8.93 2.30 22.73
CA LEU A 91 -8.25 2.11 21.44
C LEU A 91 -7.70 0.69 21.34
N PRO A 92 -8.03 -0.04 20.26
CA PRO A 92 -7.65 -1.43 20.13
C PRO A 92 -6.16 -1.57 19.82
N THR A 93 -5.53 -2.53 20.51
CA THR A 93 -4.13 -2.92 20.31
C THR A 93 -4.00 -4.30 19.68
N THR A 94 -5.10 -5.06 19.65
CA THR A 94 -5.21 -6.36 19.00
C THR A 94 -6.33 -6.37 17.96
N TRP A 95 -6.27 -7.32 17.01
CA TRP A 95 -7.32 -7.49 16.01
C TRP A 95 -8.68 -7.86 16.61
N SER A 96 -8.68 -8.65 17.69
CA SER A 96 -9.91 -9.01 18.42
C SER A 96 -10.55 -7.78 19.05
N GLU A 97 -9.75 -6.93 19.70
CA GLU A 97 -10.23 -5.67 20.28
C GLU A 97 -10.75 -4.72 19.20
N LEU A 98 -10.08 -4.67 18.03
CA LEU A 98 -10.54 -3.85 16.91
C LEU A 98 -11.91 -4.30 16.41
N GLU A 99 -12.15 -5.61 16.35
CA GLU A 99 -13.45 -6.17 15.97
C GLU A 99 -14.55 -5.80 16.99
N ASP A 100 -14.23 -5.87 18.29
CA ASP A 100 -15.14 -5.46 19.36
C ASP A 100 -15.48 -3.97 19.32
N VAL A 101 -14.48 -3.12 19.11
CA VAL A 101 -14.65 -1.68 18.94
C VAL A 101 -15.47 -1.38 17.68
N ALA A 102 -15.18 -2.05 16.57
CA ALA A 102 -15.93 -1.90 15.32
C ALA A 102 -17.42 -2.25 15.49
N ARG A 103 -17.73 -3.36 16.18
CA ARG A 103 -19.11 -3.74 16.51
C ARG A 103 -19.86 -2.67 17.30
N LYS A 104 -19.19 -1.98 18.22
CA LYS A 104 -19.80 -0.87 18.99
C LYS A 104 -20.06 0.36 18.12
N LEU A 105 -19.28 0.54 17.06
CA LEU A 105 -19.41 1.66 16.13
C LEU A 105 -20.46 1.41 15.03
N ASP A 106 -20.88 0.17 14.82
CA ASP A 106 -21.93 -0.17 13.86
C ASP A 106 -23.26 0.52 14.17
N VAL A 107 -23.95 0.97 13.13
CA VAL A 107 -25.32 1.50 13.25
C VAL A 107 -26.22 0.71 12.31
N LYS A 108 -27.17 -0.03 12.90
CA LYS A 108 -28.15 -0.82 12.16
C LYS A 108 -29.37 0.02 11.80
N LYS A 109 -29.91 -0.21 10.61
CA LYS A 109 -31.19 0.31 10.11
C LYS A 109 -32.04 -0.87 9.65
N GLY A 110 -32.78 -1.48 10.58
CA GLY A 110 -33.52 -2.72 10.31
C GLY A 110 -32.57 -3.88 10.01
N LYS A 111 -32.70 -4.46 8.80
CA LYS A 111 -31.84 -5.57 8.34
C LYS A 111 -30.52 -5.11 7.69
N THR A 112 -30.28 -3.80 7.58
CA THR A 112 -29.08 -3.24 6.95
C THR A 112 -28.27 -2.40 7.94
N TYR A 113 -27.09 -1.94 7.53
CA TYR A 113 -26.25 -1.02 8.28
C TYR A 113 -26.25 0.35 7.61
N SER A 114 -26.48 1.41 8.38
CA SER A 114 -26.24 2.80 7.95
C SER A 114 -24.80 3.23 8.20
N ARG A 115 -24.07 2.52 9.07
CA ARG A 115 -22.63 2.67 9.29
C ARG A 115 -22.04 1.32 9.70
N VAL A 116 -20.87 1.00 9.14
CA VAL A 116 -20.03 -0.13 9.54
C VAL A 116 -18.79 0.43 10.22
N GLY A 117 -18.47 -0.04 11.43
CA GLY A 117 -17.38 0.48 12.25
C GLY A 117 -15.99 0.22 11.68
N PHE A 118 -15.81 -0.94 11.05
CA PHE A 118 -14.59 -1.31 10.34
C PHE A 118 -14.93 -2.35 9.27
N TYR A 119 -14.54 -2.09 8.02
CA TYR A 119 -14.74 -3.01 6.91
C TYR A 119 -13.37 -3.32 6.29
N PRO A 120 -12.73 -4.43 6.67
CA PRO A 120 -11.32 -4.68 6.37
C PRO A 120 -11.01 -5.14 4.95
N LEU A 121 -11.97 -5.06 4.01
CA LEU A 121 -11.81 -5.47 2.60
C LEU A 121 -11.21 -6.87 2.42
N TRP A 122 -11.32 -7.77 3.41
CA TRP A 122 -10.60 -9.06 3.45
C TRP A 122 -10.86 -10.00 2.26
N ASN A 123 -11.91 -9.75 1.47
CA ASN A 123 -12.28 -10.52 0.29
C ASN A 123 -12.37 -9.69 -1.00
N LEU A 124 -11.81 -8.49 -1.03
CA LEU A 124 -11.59 -7.75 -2.28
C LEU A 124 -10.23 -8.18 -2.82
N GLY A 125 -10.19 -8.59 -4.08
CA GLY A 125 -8.98 -9.12 -4.72
C GLY A 125 -7.81 -8.12 -4.70
N ALA A 126 -6.67 -8.53 -5.24
CA ALA A 126 -5.40 -7.81 -5.15
C ALA A 126 -5.39 -6.39 -5.76
N ASP A 127 -6.47 -5.94 -6.42
CA ASP A 127 -6.58 -4.63 -7.07
C ASP A 127 -7.93 -3.94 -6.77
N VAL A 128 -7.97 -3.24 -5.64
CA VAL A 128 -8.84 -2.05 -5.43
C VAL A 128 -7.97 -0.81 -5.28
#